data_AF-A0A024GN78-F1
#
_entry.id   AF-A0A024GN78-F1
#
_cell.length_a   1.000
_cell.length_b   1.000
_cell.length_c   1.000
_cell.angle_alpha   90.00
_cell.angle_beta   90.00
_cell.angle_gamma   90.00
#
_symmetry.space_group_name_H-M   'P 1'
#
loop_
_entity.id
_entity.type
_entity.pdbx_description
1 polymer ?
#
loop_
_entity_poly.entity_id
_entity_poly.type
_entity_poly.pdbx_seq_one_letter_code
_entity_poly.pdbx_strand_id
1 'polypeptide(L)'
;MKASFLTMYGLVFVGVIHSHDQFLNACHVKMIPASFIQTHERHYTGLKVHITPPVMFSSNGSLKETADSKGKLYKLILAIEDNPSRAQELIWETTHGSESAASSSIKVEALLKYKFGSGTYNIGWELEWNSLQKLVERKELYPFPETSIDPQIYITKNPGMYSFSWVKGKGPRLHFGDNQQSSRILTYNDFQKTGIEFLLFSYADQNVAFQLGMIESGIPPRIFQQIVQCGNLEHLKLELVHNRIRGRCSLIADSIENERDIFYHPLNFDFDFGHHGQRIQFKLAQFIIAEGDICTLLIGKSTGESNEWVLGSSFLRAYNVTIDTGEVKTYKLVATNEEDLL
;
A
#
# COMPACT_ATOMS: atom_id res chain seq x y z
N MET A 1 -7.17 -52.53 -12.92
CA MET A 1 -7.64 -51.19 -13.35
C MET A 1 -8.14 -50.29 -12.21
N LYS A 2 -8.86 -50.80 -11.17
CA LYS A 2 -9.35 -49.94 -10.06
C LYS A 2 -8.26 -49.41 -9.11
N ALA A 3 -7.16 -50.15 -8.91
CA ALA A 3 -6.06 -49.71 -8.04
C ALA A 3 -5.24 -48.54 -8.63
N SER A 4 -5.14 -48.45 -9.95
CA SER A 4 -4.37 -47.40 -10.65
C SER A 4 -5.01 -46.02 -10.54
N PHE A 5 -6.34 -45.95 -10.43
CA PHE A 5 -7.08 -44.69 -10.25
C PHE A 5 -6.87 -44.10 -8.86
N LEU A 6 -6.85 -44.92 -7.79
CA LEU A 6 -6.66 -44.44 -6.41
C LEU A 6 -5.27 -43.80 -6.19
N THR A 7 -4.22 -44.33 -6.81
CA THR A 7 -2.87 -43.76 -6.73
C THR A 7 -2.77 -42.40 -7.42
N MET A 8 -3.49 -42.21 -8.53
CA MET A 8 -3.51 -40.94 -9.27
C MET A 8 -4.22 -39.84 -8.46
N TYR A 9 -5.34 -40.16 -7.80
CA TYR A 9 -6.00 -39.22 -6.89
C TYR A 9 -5.14 -38.89 -5.66
N GLY A 10 -4.43 -39.87 -5.10
CA GLY A 10 -3.49 -39.63 -3.99
C GLY A 10 -2.36 -38.66 -4.36
N LEU A 11 -1.76 -38.81 -5.54
CA LEU A 11 -0.69 -37.92 -6.03
C LEU A 11 -1.22 -36.52 -6.39
N VAL A 12 -2.42 -36.42 -6.97
CA VAL A 12 -3.06 -35.12 -7.24
C VAL A 12 -3.42 -34.39 -5.94
N PHE A 13 -3.95 -35.08 -4.93
CA PHE A 13 -4.24 -34.47 -3.64
C PHE A 13 -2.98 -34.03 -2.89
N VAL A 14 -1.91 -34.83 -2.89
CA VAL A 14 -0.63 -34.43 -2.28
C VAL A 14 -0.01 -33.25 -3.04
N GLY A 15 -0.12 -33.19 -4.38
CA GLY A 15 0.32 -32.06 -5.18
C GLY A 15 -0.50 -30.77 -4.97
N VAL A 16 -1.81 -30.89 -4.75
CA VAL A 16 -2.69 -29.75 -4.40
C VAL A 16 -2.40 -29.25 -2.98
N ILE A 17 -2.14 -30.15 -2.02
CA ILE A 17 -1.80 -29.78 -0.65
C ILE A 17 -0.39 -29.17 -0.56
N HIS A 18 0.61 -29.72 -1.27
CA HIS A 18 1.96 -29.11 -1.30
C HIS A 18 2.02 -27.79 -2.07
N SER A 19 1.18 -27.60 -3.08
CA SER A 19 1.05 -26.28 -3.71
C SER A 19 0.33 -25.29 -2.79
N HIS A 20 -0.63 -25.73 -1.97
CA HIS A 20 -1.27 -24.89 -0.95
C HIS A 20 -0.38 -24.55 0.25
N ASP A 21 0.53 -25.43 0.68
CA ASP A 21 1.43 -25.17 1.80
C ASP A 21 2.38 -23.99 1.55
N GLN A 22 2.74 -23.71 0.29
CA GLN A 22 3.51 -22.51 -0.07
C GLN A 22 2.70 -21.21 0.06
N PHE A 23 1.37 -21.28 0.03
CA PHE A 23 0.47 -20.13 0.24
C PHE A 23 0.05 -19.95 1.70
N LEU A 24 0.22 -20.96 2.57
CA LEU A 24 -0.21 -20.90 3.97
C LEU A 24 0.77 -20.17 4.92
N ASN A 25 1.98 -19.84 4.46
CA ASN A 25 2.96 -19.07 5.24
C ASN A 25 3.28 -17.72 4.57
N ALA A 26 2.26 -16.99 4.14
CA ALA A 26 2.45 -15.65 3.58
C ALA A 26 3.01 -14.72 4.65
N CYS A 27 4.32 -14.46 4.64
CA CYS A 27 4.93 -13.54 5.58
C CYS A 27 4.54 -12.10 5.22
N HIS A 28 3.54 -11.56 5.90
CA HIS A 28 3.06 -10.22 5.66
C HIS A 28 3.31 -9.26 6.82
N VAL A 29 3.45 -7.99 6.45
CA VAL A 29 3.51 -6.85 7.35
C VAL A 29 2.22 -6.06 7.20
N LYS A 30 1.53 -5.83 8.32
CA LYS A 30 0.31 -5.02 8.32
C LYS A 30 0.63 -3.57 8.00
N MET A 31 -0.13 -2.99 7.08
CA MET A 31 -0.17 -1.55 6.89
C MET A 31 -1.22 -0.97 7.85
N ILE A 32 -0.79 -0.07 8.72
CA ILE A 32 -1.62 0.56 9.73
C ILE A 32 -1.81 2.04 9.40
N PRO A 33 -2.92 2.67 9.84
CA PRO A 33 -3.05 4.12 9.76
C PRO A 33 -1.85 4.79 10.41
N ALA A 34 -1.36 5.87 9.82
CA ALA A 34 -0.14 6.54 10.23
C ALA A 34 -0.31 8.06 10.30
N SER A 35 0.39 8.71 11.21
CA SER A 35 0.45 10.18 11.32
C SER A 35 1.73 10.64 12.01
N PHE A 36 2.21 11.83 11.62
CA PHE A 36 3.31 12.52 12.28
C PHE A 36 2.89 13.16 13.60
N ILE A 37 1.64 13.63 13.68
CA ILE A 37 1.10 14.32 14.85
C ILE A 37 -0.04 13.51 15.43
N GLN A 38 -0.29 13.67 16.73
CA GLN A 38 -1.39 12.98 17.39
C GLN A 38 -2.72 13.62 16.99
N THR A 39 -3.26 13.20 15.83
CA THR A 39 -4.53 13.65 15.26
C THR A 39 -5.49 12.50 15.03
N HIS A 40 -6.77 12.83 14.99
CA HIS A 40 -7.82 11.89 14.59
C HIS A 40 -7.86 11.70 13.07
N GLU A 41 -7.51 12.74 12.31
CA GLU A 41 -7.42 12.66 10.85
C GLU A 41 -6.13 11.95 10.45
N ARG A 42 -6.30 10.82 9.76
CA ARG A 42 -5.23 9.99 9.24
C ARG A 42 -5.43 9.89 7.74
N HIS A 43 -4.46 10.37 6.98
CA HIS A 43 -4.41 10.29 5.53
C HIS A 43 -3.31 9.34 5.05
N TYR A 44 -2.49 8.84 5.97
CA TYR A 44 -1.35 7.98 5.66
C TYR A 44 -1.55 6.58 6.21
N THR A 45 -0.86 5.63 5.59
CA THR A 45 -0.61 4.28 6.09
C THR A 45 0.89 4.02 6.13
N GLY A 46 1.32 3.29 7.15
CA GLY A 46 2.71 2.85 7.27
C GLY A 46 2.79 1.35 7.55
N LEU A 47 3.92 0.74 7.20
CA LEU A 47 4.26 -0.63 7.59
C LEU A 47 4.56 -0.64 9.09
N LYS A 48 3.81 -1.40 9.88
CA LYS A 48 4.00 -1.45 11.34
C LYS A 48 5.42 -1.89 11.70
N VAL A 49 6.03 -1.21 12.67
CA VAL A 49 7.38 -1.51 13.16
C VAL A 49 7.43 -1.55 14.69
N HIS A 50 8.36 -2.34 15.22
CA HIS A 50 8.73 -2.39 16.62
C HIS A 50 10.08 -1.72 16.84
N ILE A 51 10.17 -0.86 17.87
CA ILE A 51 11.42 -0.22 18.28
C ILE A 51 11.86 -0.79 19.62
N THR A 52 13.10 -1.30 19.68
CA THR A 52 13.72 -1.79 20.91
C THR A 52 15.10 -1.15 21.12
N PRO A 53 15.39 -0.53 22.28
CA PRO A 53 14.48 -0.32 23.40
C PRO A 53 13.31 0.63 23.04
N PRO A 54 12.19 0.61 23.78
CA PRO A 54 11.06 1.49 23.51
C PRO A 54 11.45 2.97 23.54
N VAL A 55 10.88 3.76 22.63
CA VAL A 55 11.07 5.21 22.56
C VAL A 55 9.77 5.94 22.84
N MET A 56 9.88 7.18 23.32
CA MET A 56 8.73 8.05 23.55
C MET A 56 8.68 9.16 22.50
N PHE A 57 7.48 9.45 22.01
CA PHE A 57 7.21 10.57 21.12
C PHE A 57 6.46 11.67 21.87
N SER A 58 6.67 12.92 21.47
CA SER A 58 5.84 14.05 21.90
C SER A 58 4.57 14.13 21.05
N SER A 59 3.58 14.94 21.46
CA SER A 59 2.32 15.07 20.73
C SER A 59 2.48 15.60 19.30
N ASN A 60 3.59 16.29 19.01
CA ASN A 60 3.93 16.75 17.66
C ASN A 60 4.73 15.72 16.83
N GLY A 61 4.97 14.53 17.38
CA GLY A 61 5.70 13.45 16.73
C GLY A 61 7.18 13.38 16.97
N SER A 62 7.80 14.41 17.57
CA SER A 62 9.24 14.39 17.82
C SER A 62 9.63 13.34 18.86
N LEU A 63 10.81 12.74 18.70
CA LEU A 63 11.38 11.85 19.71
C LEU A 63 11.74 12.64 20.97
N LYS A 64 11.43 12.08 22.15
CA LYS A 64 11.83 12.62 23.44
C LYS A 64 13.14 11.98 23.88
N GLU A 65 14.21 12.77 23.85
CA GLU A 65 15.52 12.33 24.33
C GLU A 65 15.51 12.15 25.86
N THR A 66 16.05 11.03 26.32
CA THR A 66 16.27 10.73 27.74
C THR A 66 17.77 10.69 28.03
N ALA A 67 18.17 10.78 29.31
CA ALA A 67 19.58 10.66 29.69
C ALA A 67 20.22 9.35 29.16
N ASP A 68 19.42 8.29 29.10
CA ASP A 68 19.87 6.98 28.62
C ASP A 68 19.78 6.83 27.10
N SER A 69 19.27 7.83 26.36
CA SER A 69 19.06 7.68 24.92
C SER A 69 20.36 7.72 24.13
N LYS A 70 21.36 8.47 24.61
CA LYS A 70 22.65 8.66 23.94
C LYS A 70 23.54 7.42 24.07
N GLY A 71 24.18 7.04 22.97
CA GLY A 71 25.09 5.88 22.93
C GLY A 71 24.39 4.51 22.87
N LYS A 72 23.05 4.47 22.90
CA LYS A 72 22.29 3.24 22.66
C LYS A 72 22.04 3.02 21.18
N LEU A 73 22.01 1.74 20.81
CA LEU A 73 21.51 1.28 19.53
C LEU A 73 20.05 0.89 19.66
N TYR A 74 19.26 1.27 18.64
CA TYR A 74 17.84 1.02 18.54
C TYR A 74 17.59 0.08 17.38
N LYS A 75 16.91 -1.02 17.65
CA LYS A 75 16.45 -1.99 16.66
C LYS A 75 15.06 -1.59 16.22
N LEU A 76 14.94 -1.19 14.96
CA LEU A 76 13.69 -0.94 14.25
C LEU A 76 13.38 -2.17 13.41
N ILE A 77 12.33 -2.94 13.71
CA ILE A 77 12.02 -4.20 13.03
C ILE A 77 10.57 -4.17 12.52
N LEU A 78 10.33 -4.55 11.26
CA LEU A 78 8.99 -4.72 10.71
C LEU A 78 8.21 -5.76 11.52
N ALA A 79 6.95 -5.45 11.85
CA ALA A 79 6.07 -6.35 12.59
C ALA A 79 5.44 -7.37 11.63
N ILE A 80 6.12 -8.50 11.43
CA ILE A 80 5.61 -9.65 10.66
C ILE A 80 4.57 -10.37 11.51
N GLU A 81 3.31 -10.46 11.05
CA GLU A 81 2.23 -11.05 11.86
C GLU A 81 2.25 -12.58 11.87
N ASP A 82 2.67 -13.19 10.76
CA ASP A 82 2.75 -14.64 10.64
C ASP A 82 4.15 -15.05 11.11
N ASN A 83 4.20 -15.60 12.34
CA ASN A 83 5.45 -15.98 13.00
C ASN A 83 6.39 -16.67 11.99
N PRO A 84 7.56 -16.10 11.68
CA PRO A 84 8.50 -16.74 10.77
C PRO A 84 8.81 -18.11 11.35
N SER A 85 8.43 -19.15 10.61
CA SER A 85 8.24 -20.50 11.15
C SER A 85 9.53 -21.11 11.72
N ARG A 86 10.70 -20.50 11.51
CA ARG A 86 11.97 -20.85 12.15
C ARG A 86 12.82 -19.60 12.40
N ALA A 87 13.34 -19.46 13.63
CA ALA A 87 14.38 -18.47 13.99
C ALA A 87 15.68 -18.60 13.16
N GLN A 88 15.79 -19.61 12.28
CA GLN A 88 16.97 -19.88 11.44
C GLN A 88 17.08 -19.00 10.19
N GLU A 89 16.09 -18.12 9.92
CA GLU A 89 16.05 -17.28 8.71
C GLU A 89 16.34 -15.79 8.96
N LEU A 90 16.60 -15.41 10.22
CA LEU A 90 16.86 -14.04 10.63
C LEU A 90 18.33 -13.84 11.01
N ILE A 91 19.05 -13.04 10.21
CA ILE A 91 20.49 -12.80 10.40
C ILE A 91 20.73 -11.29 10.50
N TRP A 92 21.36 -10.85 11.57
CA TRP A 92 21.89 -9.49 11.66
C TRP A 92 23.24 -9.43 10.96
N GLU A 93 23.35 -8.57 9.95
CA GLU A 93 24.59 -8.32 9.21
C GLU A 93 25.09 -6.91 9.54
N THR A 94 26.29 -6.80 10.11
CA THR A 94 26.94 -5.51 10.36
C THR A 94 27.28 -4.84 9.03
N THR A 95 26.89 -3.58 8.88
CA THR A 95 27.24 -2.81 7.68
C THR A 95 28.66 -2.27 7.84
N HIS A 96 29.64 -2.96 7.27
CA HIS A 96 31.05 -2.57 7.31
C HIS A 96 31.33 -1.33 6.45
N GLY A 97 30.94 -0.13 6.90
CA GLY A 97 31.46 1.20 6.50
C GLY A 97 31.62 1.57 5.01
N SER A 98 31.34 0.68 4.06
CA SER A 98 31.83 0.72 2.68
C SER A 98 30.73 0.97 1.66
N GLU A 99 29.47 0.95 2.07
CA GLU A 99 28.33 1.24 1.20
C GLU A 99 27.45 2.35 1.78
N SER A 100 28.09 3.37 2.36
CA SER A 100 27.46 4.68 2.42
C SER A 100 27.34 5.19 0.99
N ALA A 101 26.28 4.79 0.28
CA ALA A 101 25.75 5.56 -0.82
C ALA A 101 25.68 7.01 -0.33
N ALA A 102 26.51 7.89 -0.90
CA ALA A 102 26.89 9.21 -0.37
C ALA A 102 25.72 10.22 -0.18
N SER A 103 24.47 9.76 -0.26
CA SER A 103 23.24 10.53 -0.22
C SER A 103 22.39 10.26 1.04
N SER A 104 22.54 9.14 1.75
CA SER A 104 21.73 8.88 2.95
C SER A 104 22.44 9.30 4.24
N SER A 105 22.07 10.44 4.81
CA SER A 105 22.59 10.93 6.10
C SER A 105 22.20 10.07 7.34
N ILE A 106 21.65 8.88 7.13
CA ILE A 106 21.17 7.95 8.17
C ILE A 106 22.23 6.86 8.28
N LYS A 107 22.92 6.81 9.42
CA LYS A 107 23.92 5.77 9.74
C LYS A 107 23.18 4.55 10.27
N VAL A 108 23.36 3.43 9.58
CA VAL A 108 22.87 2.10 9.98
C VAL A 108 24.08 1.30 10.46
N GLU A 109 23.97 0.63 11.60
CA GLU A 109 25.06 -0.21 12.15
C GLU A 109 24.92 -1.67 11.70
N ALA A 110 23.69 -2.15 11.63
CA ALA A 110 23.39 -3.51 11.17
C ALA A 110 22.00 -3.58 10.52
N LEU A 111 21.85 -4.56 9.61
CA LEU A 111 20.60 -4.88 8.94
C LEU A 111 20.13 -6.27 9.38
N LEU A 112 18.83 -6.40 9.67
CA LEU A 112 18.20 -7.69 9.87
C LEU A 112 17.71 -8.21 8.51
N LYS A 113 18.39 -9.23 7.99
CA LYS A 113 18.03 -9.93 6.77
C LYS A 113 17.00 -11.02 7.06
N TYR A 114 16.04 -11.14 6.16
CA TYR A 114 15.04 -12.20 6.15
C TYR A 114 15.01 -12.87 4.78
N LYS A 115 15.22 -14.18 4.74
CA LYS A 115 15.15 -14.97 3.50
C LYS A 115 13.73 -15.51 3.33
N PHE A 116 13.10 -15.18 2.21
CA PHE A 116 11.77 -15.67 1.88
C PHE A 116 11.70 -16.05 0.40
N GLY A 117 11.32 -17.29 0.11
CA GLY A 117 11.39 -17.83 -1.24
C GLY A 117 12.81 -17.75 -1.80
N SER A 118 12.97 -17.10 -2.96
CA SER A 118 14.26 -16.82 -3.60
C SER A 118 14.86 -15.46 -3.22
N GLY A 119 14.12 -14.62 -2.49
CA GLY A 119 14.51 -13.27 -2.13
C GLY A 119 15.18 -13.16 -0.76
N THR A 120 15.96 -12.09 -0.56
CA THR A 120 16.45 -11.66 0.76
C THR A 120 16.01 -10.23 0.99
N TYR A 121 15.30 -10.01 2.09
CA TYR A 121 14.66 -8.75 2.42
C TYR A 121 15.28 -8.14 3.67
N ASN A 122 15.47 -6.83 3.70
CA ASN A 122 15.83 -6.13 4.93
C ASN A 122 14.54 -5.86 5.69
N ILE A 123 14.37 -6.48 6.86
CA ILE A 123 13.18 -6.29 7.69
C ILE A 123 13.48 -5.55 8.99
N GLY A 124 14.73 -5.18 9.23
CA GLY A 124 15.09 -4.38 10.39
C GLY A 124 16.42 -3.68 10.26
N TRP A 125 16.60 -2.66 11.09
CA TRP A 125 17.75 -1.77 11.12
C TRP A 125 18.17 -1.54 12.56
N GLU A 126 19.48 -1.57 12.81
CA GLU A 126 20.07 -1.14 14.06
C GLU A 126 20.67 0.25 13.87
N LEU A 127 20.16 1.23 14.62
CA LEU A 127 20.39 2.65 14.40
C LEU A 127 20.82 3.35 15.69
N GLU A 128 21.68 4.36 15.57
CA GLU A 128 21.91 5.33 16.65
C GLU A 128 20.71 6.28 16.81
N TRP A 129 20.60 6.92 17.98
CA TRP A 129 19.53 7.90 18.28
C TRP A 129 19.36 8.98 17.20
N ASN A 130 20.47 9.59 16.76
CA ASN A 130 20.46 10.66 15.75
C ASN A 130 19.93 10.16 14.39
N SER A 131 20.19 8.90 14.03
CA SER A 131 19.67 8.28 12.81
C SER A 131 18.16 8.03 12.91
N LEU A 132 17.69 7.55 14.07
CA LEU A 132 16.27 7.35 14.33
C LEU A 132 15.50 8.68 14.29
N GLN A 133 16.07 9.74 14.88
CA GLN A 133 15.50 11.09 14.84
C GLN A 133 15.37 11.62 13.40
N LYS A 134 16.41 11.42 12.57
CA LYS A 134 16.36 11.80 11.15
C LYS A 134 15.24 11.08 10.38
N LEU A 135 14.93 9.82 10.70
CA LEU A 135 13.81 9.11 10.09
C LEU A 135 12.47 9.81 10.38
N VAL A 136 12.28 10.29 11.61
CA VAL A 136 11.07 11.05 12.02
C VAL A 136 11.03 12.40 11.32
N GLU A 137 12.13 13.16 11.37
CA GLU A 137 12.22 14.50 10.76
C GLU A 137 11.98 14.46 9.23
N ARG A 138 12.48 13.43 8.57
CA ARG A 138 12.31 13.19 7.13
C ARG A 138 10.95 12.59 6.77
N LYS A 139 10.07 12.40 7.75
CA LYS A 139 8.74 11.84 7.55
C LYS A 139 8.75 10.41 7.00
N GLU A 140 9.83 9.66 7.25
CA GLU A 140 9.96 8.26 6.86
C GLU A 140 9.42 7.31 7.94
N LEU A 141 9.50 7.73 9.21
CA LEU A 141 8.97 7.01 10.36
C LEU A 141 7.81 7.80 10.97
N TYR A 142 6.64 7.19 11.01
CA TYR A 142 5.44 7.73 11.63
C TYR A 142 5.32 7.24 13.07
N PRO A 143 5.18 8.14 14.05
CA PRO A 143 5.06 7.78 15.46
C PRO A 143 3.66 7.31 15.88
N PHE A 144 2.59 7.79 15.23
CA PHE A 144 1.21 7.60 15.69
C PHE A 144 0.30 6.88 14.69
N PRO A 145 -0.75 6.18 15.19
CA PRO A 145 -1.03 5.85 16.59
C PRO A 145 -0.10 4.75 17.14
N GLU A 146 0.50 3.98 16.24
CA GLU A 146 1.58 3.05 16.51
C GLU A 146 2.70 3.36 15.51
N THR A 147 3.94 3.00 15.88
CA THR A 147 5.07 3.30 15.02
C THR A 147 4.99 2.52 13.71
N SER A 148 5.21 3.21 12.60
CA SER A 148 5.23 2.61 11.27
C SER A 148 6.21 3.32 10.33
N ILE A 149 6.69 2.63 9.29
CA ILE A 149 7.57 3.21 8.26
C ILE A 149 6.79 3.40 6.96
N ASP A 150 7.10 4.46 6.21
CA ASP A 150 6.48 4.70 4.91
C ASP A 150 6.76 3.54 3.94
N PRO A 151 5.73 2.89 3.38
CA PRO A 151 5.91 1.74 2.49
C PRO A 151 6.63 2.12 1.20
N GLN A 152 6.41 3.32 0.67
CA GLN A 152 7.05 3.77 -0.56
C GLN A 152 8.53 4.06 -0.33
N ILE A 153 8.87 4.65 0.82
CA ILE A 153 10.28 4.84 1.21
C ILE A 153 10.95 3.49 1.45
N TYR A 154 10.26 2.56 2.13
CA TYR A 154 10.79 1.23 2.42
C TYR A 154 11.16 0.48 1.13
N ILE A 155 10.23 0.32 0.18
CA ILE A 155 10.50 -0.45 -1.05
C ILE A 155 11.53 0.24 -1.96
N THR A 156 11.62 1.58 -1.94
CA THR A 156 12.65 2.32 -2.69
C THR A 156 14.05 2.06 -2.12
N LYS A 157 14.19 1.96 -0.80
CA LYS A 157 15.48 1.75 -0.12
C LYS A 157 15.89 0.29 -0.03
N ASN A 158 14.97 -0.64 -0.24
CA ASN A 158 15.19 -2.07 -0.10
C ASN A 158 14.74 -2.76 -1.37
N PRO A 159 15.61 -2.89 -2.38
CA PRO A 159 15.24 -3.53 -3.63
C PRO A 159 14.73 -4.96 -3.41
N GLY A 160 13.65 -5.33 -4.09
CA GLY A 160 13.06 -6.65 -4.02
C GLY A 160 11.72 -6.71 -4.73
N MET A 161 11.08 -7.86 -4.61
CA MET A 161 9.72 -8.07 -5.11
C MET A 161 8.75 -8.06 -3.94
N TYR A 162 7.73 -7.21 -4.02
CA TYR A 162 6.76 -6.96 -2.95
C TYR A 162 5.35 -7.03 -3.51
N SER A 163 4.45 -7.75 -2.84
CA SER A 163 3.04 -7.79 -3.20
C SER A 163 2.21 -7.05 -2.16
N PHE A 164 1.29 -6.19 -2.60
CA PHE A 164 0.36 -5.45 -1.76
C PHE A 164 -1.04 -5.96 -2.01
N SER A 165 -1.79 -6.21 -0.94
CA SER A 165 -3.18 -6.68 -1.03
C SER A 165 -4.04 -6.04 0.03
N TRP A 166 -5.36 -6.04 -0.19
CA TRP A 166 -6.33 -5.70 0.84
C TRP A 166 -6.98 -6.96 1.39
N VAL A 167 -7.04 -7.09 2.73
CA VAL A 167 -7.74 -8.19 3.39
C VAL A 167 -8.98 -7.64 4.09
N LYS A 168 -10.15 -8.20 3.77
CA LYS A 168 -11.44 -7.80 4.35
C LYS A 168 -11.39 -7.72 5.88
N GLY A 169 -11.86 -6.60 6.44
CA GLY A 169 -11.86 -6.35 7.89
C GLY A 169 -10.48 -6.20 8.54
N LYS A 170 -9.38 -6.49 7.84
CA LYS A 170 -8.01 -6.38 8.36
C LYS A 170 -7.22 -5.23 7.74
N GLY A 171 -7.58 -4.79 6.54
CA GLY A 171 -6.96 -3.66 5.83
C GLY A 171 -5.82 -4.07 4.90
N PRO A 172 -4.98 -3.11 4.48
CA PRO A 172 -3.90 -3.34 3.52
C PRO A 172 -2.71 -4.07 4.15
N ARG A 173 -2.01 -4.86 3.34
CA ARG A 173 -0.85 -5.67 3.75
C ARG A 173 0.24 -5.61 2.68
N LEU A 174 1.48 -5.64 3.14
CA LEU A 174 2.65 -5.92 2.30
C LEU A 174 3.05 -7.38 2.52
N HIS A 175 3.34 -8.08 1.44
CA HIS A 175 3.89 -9.43 1.39
C HIS A 175 5.25 -9.40 0.73
N PHE A 176 6.17 -10.25 1.20
CA PHE A 176 7.44 -10.46 0.54
C PHE A 176 7.28 -11.45 -0.62
N GLY A 177 7.85 -11.13 -1.78
CA GLY A 177 7.81 -11.97 -2.98
C GLY A 177 6.60 -11.72 -3.88
N ASP A 178 6.50 -12.53 -4.94
CA ASP A 178 5.30 -12.59 -5.78
C ASP A 178 4.31 -13.59 -5.18
N ASN A 179 3.11 -13.14 -4.90
CA ASN A 179 2.01 -14.02 -4.49
C ASN A 179 0.95 -14.20 -5.60
N GLN A 180 1.20 -13.66 -6.81
CA GLN A 180 0.19 -13.60 -7.87
C GLN A 180 0.50 -14.55 -9.03
N GLN A 181 -0.53 -15.25 -9.48
CA GLN A 181 -0.47 -16.01 -10.72
C GLN A 181 -0.61 -15.07 -11.93
N SER A 182 0.24 -15.30 -12.94
CA SER A 182 0.19 -14.78 -14.30
C SER A 182 -0.73 -13.56 -14.53
N SER A 183 -0.21 -12.36 -14.28
CA SER A 183 -0.80 -11.11 -14.78
C SER A 183 0.08 -10.52 -15.87
N ARG A 184 -0.47 -9.53 -16.58
CA ARG A 184 0.36 -8.66 -17.42
C ARG A 184 1.34 -7.86 -16.54
N ILE A 185 2.54 -7.64 -17.08
CA ILE A 185 3.59 -6.84 -16.47
C ILE A 185 3.51 -5.45 -17.09
N LEU A 186 3.39 -4.44 -16.24
CA LEU A 186 3.47 -3.03 -16.58
C LEU A 186 4.84 -2.49 -16.16
N THR A 187 5.35 -1.53 -16.91
CA THR A 187 6.59 -0.81 -16.65
C THR A 187 6.28 0.62 -16.23
N TYR A 188 7.28 1.35 -15.70
CA TYR A 188 7.12 2.76 -15.36
C TYR A 188 6.56 3.62 -16.51
N ASN A 189 6.96 3.33 -17.75
CA ASN A 189 6.52 4.11 -18.93
C ASN A 189 5.02 3.97 -19.21
N ASP A 190 4.41 2.84 -18.84
CA ASP A 190 2.97 2.61 -19.02
C ASP A 190 2.13 3.56 -18.16
N PHE A 191 2.72 4.06 -17.07
CA PHE A 191 2.10 5.02 -16.16
C PHE A 191 2.35 6.49 -16.53
N GLN A 192 3.13 6.80 -17.57
CA GLN A 192 3.42 8.19 -17.98
C GLN A 192 2.52 8.70 -19.13
N LYS A 193 1.67 7.83 -19.69
CA LYS A 193 0.76 8.15 -20.80
C LYS A 193 -0.55 7.38 -20.66
N THR A 194 -1.10 7.38 -19.45
CA THR A 194 -2.32 6.65 -19.14
C THR A 194 -3.53 7.47 -19.59
N GLY A 195 -4.47 6.84 -20.29
CA GLY A 195 -5.80 7.39 -20.53
C GLY A 195 -6.67 7.18 -19.29
N ILE A 196 -7.37 8.20 -18.82
CA ILE A 196 -8.23 8.10 -17.64
C ILE A 196 -9.63 8.57 -17.99
N GLU A 197 -10.65 7.76 -17.74
CA GLU A 197 -12.04 8.18 -17.78
C GLU A 197 -12.56 8.33 -16.35
N PHE A 198 -13.10 9.51 -16.04
CA PHE A 198 -13.67 9.83 -14.74
C PHE A 198 -14.72 10.93 -14.89
N LEU A 199 -15.86 10.80 -14.22
CA LEU A 199 -17.01 11.71 -14.33
C LEU A 199 -17.48 11.94 -15.77
N LEU A 200 -17.44 10.89 -16.60
CA LEU A 200 -17.77 10.93 -18.03
C LEU A 200 -16.84 11.82 -18.89
N PHE A 201 -15.71 12.26 -18.32
CA PHE A 201 -14.66 12.96 -19.05
C PHE A 201 -13.49 12.01 -19.31
N SER A 202 -12.86 12.14 -20.48
CA SER A 202 -11.63 11.43 -20.83
C SER A 202 -10.43 12.36 -20.73
N TYR A 203 -9.40 11.93 -20.02
CA TYR A 203 -8.13 12.62 -19.82
C TYR A 203 -7.03 11.78 -20.47
N ALA A 204 -6.47 12.26 -21.58
CA ALA A 204 -5.36 11.60 -22.26
C ALA A 204 -4.00 11.99 -21.65
N ASP A 205 -2.98 11.16 -21.88
CA ASP A 205 -1.58 11.44 -21.52
C ASP A 205 -1.39 11.85 -20.05
N GLN A 206 -2.08 11.15 -19.14
CA GLN A 206 -1.96 11.40 -17.71
C GLN A 206 -0.82 10.60 -17.10
N ASN A 207 -0.26 11.16 -16.03
CA ASN A 207 0.72 10.47 -15.19
C ASN A 207 -0.02 9.75 -14.06
N VAL A 208 0.40 8.53 -13.75
CA VAL A 208 -0.12 7.73 -12.64
C VAL A 208 1.04 7.30 -11.75
N ALA A 209 0.89 7.48 -10.44
CA ALA A 209 1.90 7.07 -9.48
C ALA A 209 1.27 6.27 -8.35
N PHE A 210 1.92 5.20 -7.90
CA PHE A 210 1.54 4.53 -6.66
C PHE A 210 2.13 5.28 -5.47
N GLN A 211 1.28 5.62 -4.51
CA GLN A 211 1.70 6.09 -3.19
C GLN A 211 0.92 5.30 -2.15
N LEU A 212 1.32 4.04 -1.95
CA LEU A 212 0.67 3.13 -1.01
C LEU A 212 0.84 3.59 0.46
N GLY A 213 1.65 4.62 0.72
CA GLY A 213 1.72 5.32 2.00
C GLY A 213 0.55 6.28 2.24
N MET A 214 -0.27 6.57 1.23
CA MET A 214 -1.50 7.35 1.35
C MET A 214 -2.72 6.44 1.45
N ILE A 215 -3.72 6.81 2.24
CA ILE A 215 -5.01 6.09 2.29
C ILE A 215 -5.82 6.42 1.03
N GLU A 216 -5.96 7.71 0.73
CA GLU A 216 -6.80 8.21 -0.34
C GLU A 216 -6.05 8.20 -1.68
N SER A 217 -6.79 7.94 -2.77
CA SER A 217 -6.26 8.16 -4.12
C SER A 217 -6.40 9.63 -4.50
N GLY A 218 -5.35 10.20 -5.09
CA GLY A 218 -5.26 11.60 -5.44
C GLY A 218 -5.70 11.89 -6.87
N ILE A 219 -6.57 12.88 -7.04
CA ILE A 219 -6.97 13.48 -8.31
C ILE A 219 -6.14 14.74 -8.54
N PRO A 220 -5.62 14.99 -9.76
CA PRO A 220 -4.85 16.19 -10.06
C PRO A 220 -5.57 17.47 -9.63
N PRO A 221 -4.88 18.47 -9.04
CA PRO A 221 -5.49 19.65 -8.45
C PRO A 221 -6.50 20.37 -9.32
N ARG A 222 -6.21 20.52 -10.62
CA ARG A 222 -7.06 21.20 -11.58
C ARG A 222 -8.36 20.43 -11.84
N ILE A 223 -8.26 19.12 -12.00
CA ILE A 223 -9.41 18.23 -12.21
C ILE A 223 -10.24 18.21 -10.93
N PHE A 224 -9.62 18.04 -9.76
CA PHE A 224 -10.32 18.05 -8.47
C PHE A 224 -11.14 19.34 -8.26
N GLN A 225 -10.57 20.49 -8.60
CA GLN A 225 -11.27 21.77 -8.52
C GLN A 225 -12.50 21.83 -9.46
N GLN A 226 -12.40 21.28 -10.67
CA GLN A 226 -13.53 21.20 -11.59
C GLN A 226 -14.67 20.33 -11.02
N ILE A 227 -14.35 19.21 -10.37
CA ILE A 227 -15.35 18.35 -9.72
C ILE A 227 -16.15 19.13 -8.67
N VAL A 228 -15.44 19.89 -7.84
CA VAL A 228 -16.04 20.68 -6.76
C VAL A 228 -16.85 21.85 -7.32
N GLN A 229 -16.37 22.51 -8.38
CA GLN A 229 -16.99 23.72 -8.92
C GLN A 229 -18.16 23.46 -9.87
N CYS A 230 -18.17 22.35 -10.60
CA CYS A 230 -19.17 22.08 -11.64
C CYS A 230 -20.53 21.59 -11.09
N GLY A 231 -20.78 21.65 -9.77
CA GLY A 231 -22.05 21.17 -9.18
C GLY A 231 -22.26 19.66 -9.24
N ASN A 232 -21.29 18.90 -9.77
CA ASN A 232 -21.36 17.44 -9.87
C ASN A 232 -21.57 16.77 -8.51
N LEU A 233 -21.00 17.34 -7.45
CA LEU A 233 -21.19 16.84 -6.09
C LEU A 233 -22.63 17.02 -5.61
N GLU A 234 -23.27 18.17 -5.87
CA GLU A 234 -24.66 18.42 -5.45
C GLU A 234 -25.65 17.46 -6.13
N HIS A 235 -25.46 17.19 -7.42
CA HIS A 235 -26.27 16.22 -8.17
C HIS A 235 -26.17 14.81 -7.59
N LEU A 236 -24.98 14.45 -7.09
CA LEU A 236 -24.71 13.17 -6.42
C LEU A 236 -25.03 13.21 -4.92
N LYS A 237 -25.55 14.34 -4.41
CA LYS A 237 -25.82 14.60 -2.99
C LYS A 237 -24.59 14.35 -2.11
N LEU A 238 -23.43 14.71 -2.65
CA LEU A 238 -22.12 14.71 -1.99
C LEU A 238 -21.74 16.14 -1.61
N GLU A 239 -20.94 16.26 -0.56
CA GLU A 239 -20.41 17.52 -0.04
C GLU A 239 -18.90 17.41 0.21
N LEU A 240 -18.20 18.53 0.07
CA LEU A 240 -16.78 18.63 0.43
C LEU A 240 -16.65 19.14 1.86
N VAL A 241 -16.25 18.26 2.79
CA VAL A 241 -16.09 18.58 4.21
C VAL A 241 -14.65 18.28 4.62
N HIS A 242 -13.91 19.30 5.07
CA HIS A 242 -12.48 19.19 5.43
C HIS A 242 -11.64 18.50 4.33
N ASN A 243 -11.78 18.94 3.07
CA ASN A 243 -11.13 18.37 1.89
C ASN A 243 -11.49 16.91 1.55
N ARG A 244 -12.52 16.34 2.19
CA ARG A 244 -13.03 14.99 1.88
C ARG A 244 -14.40 15.06 1.26
N ILE A 245 -14.63 14.25 0.24
CA ILE A 245 -15.95 14.13 -0.38
C ILE A 245 -16.77 13.14 0.45
N ARG A 246 -17.90 13.60 0.99
CA ARG A 246 -18.78 12.84 1.88
C ARG A 246 -20.22 12.89 1.42
N GLY A 247 -21.04 11.94 1.83
CA GLY A 247 -22.48 11.94 1.60
C GLY A 247 -23.18 10.93 2.50
N ARG A 248 -24.51 10.86 2.45
CA ARG A 248 -25.23 9.81 3.18
C ARG A 248 -25.01 8.46 2.53
N CYS A 249 -24.74 7.43 3.33
CA CYS A 249 -24.50 6.08 2.83
C CYS A 249 -25.69 5.51 2.07
N SER A 250 -26.92 5.77 2.54
CA SER A 250 -28.15 5.37 1.84
C SER A 250 -28.20 5.89 0.40
N LEU A 251 -27.91 7.17 0.19
CA LEU A 251 -27.94 7.78 -1.15
C LEU A 251 -26.85 7.25 -2.08
N ILE A 252 -25.66 6.97 -1.52
CA ILE A 252 -24.56 6.39 -2.28
C ILE A 252 -24.84 4.92 -2.61
N ALA A 253 -25.43 4.17 -1.67
CA ALA A 253 -25.85 2.79 -1.88
C ALA A 253 -26.92 2.68 -2.98
N ASP A 254 -27.92 3.56 -2.97
CA ASP A 254 -28.91 3.65 -4.05
C ASP A 254 -28.23 3.88 -5.41
N SER A 255 -27.20 4.74 -5.46
CA SER A 255 -26.42 4.97 -6.67
C SER A 255 -25.73 3.70 -7.16
N ILE A 256 -25.10 2.95 -6.24
CA ILE A 256 -24.39 1.68 -6.53
C ILE A 256 -25.36 0.58 -6.96
N GLU A 257 -26.52 0.46 -6.32
CA GLU A 257 -27.51 -0.58 -6.68
C GLU A 257 -28.08 -0.36 -8.08
N ASN A 258 -28.34 0.90 -8.43
CA ASN A 258 -28.77 1.30 -9.78
C ASN A 258 -27.66 1.09 -10.84
N GLU A 259 -26.39 0.90 -10.46
CA GLU A 259 -25.30 0.59 -11.41
C GLU A 259 -25.50 -0.74 -12.13
N ARG A 260 -26.27 -1.68 -11.58
CA ARG A 260 -26.47 -3.00 -12.22
C ARG A 260 -27.06 -2.90 -13.63
N ASP A 261 -27.73 -1.80 -13.94
CA ASP A 261 -28.40 -1.56 -15.22
C ASP A 261 -27.65 -0.59 -16.15
N ILE A 262 -26.61 0.11 -15.68
CA ILE A 262 -25.83 1.07 -16.47
C ILE A 262 -24.36 0.63 -16.59
N PHE A 263 -23.88 0.50 -17.83
CA PHE A 263 -22.50 0.08 -18.12
C PHE A 263 -21.42 1.06 -17.61
N TYR A 264 -21.78 2.29 -17.26
CA TYR A 264 -20.84 3.34 -16.88
C TYR A 264 -21.38 4.20 -15.72
N HIS A 265 -20.82 4.02 -14.52
CA HIS A 265 -21.09 4.93 -13.41
C HIS A 265 -20.10 6.11 -13.45
N PRO A 266 -20.56 7.37 -13.33
CA PRO A 266 -19.70 8.55 -13.47
C PRO A 266 -18.58 8.61 -12.42
N LEU A 267 -18.75 7.98 -11.26
CA LEU A 267 -17.71 7.93 -10.24
C LEU A 267 -16.72 6.76 -10.40
N ASN A 268 -16.87 5.89 -11.40
CA ASN A 268 -15.85 4.88 -11.65
C ASN A 268 -14.62 5.53 -12.26
N PHE A 269 -13.44 5.04 -11.87
CA PHE A 269 -12.19 5.39 -12.54
C PHE A 269 -11.84 4.27 -13.50
N ASP A 270 -11.73 4.59 -14.77
CA ASP A 270 -11.21 3.69 -15.77
C ASP A 270 -9.82 4.18 -16.18
N PHE A 271 -8.80 3.33 -16.03
CA PHE A 271 -7.45 3.62 -16.49
C PHE A 271 -7.12 2.72 -17.67
N ASP A 272 -6.66 3.31 -18.76
CA ASP A 272 -6.18 2.63 -19.95
C ASP A 272 -4.67 2.85 -20.10
N PHE A 273 -3.91 1.78 -19.85
CA PHE A 273 -2.45 1.76 -20.01
C PHE A 273 -2.10 1.44 -21.47
N GLY A 274 -2.41 2.39 -22.36
CA GLY A 274 -2.63 2.21 -23.81
C GLY A 274 -1.59 1.41 -24.61
N HIS A 275 -0.34 1.27 -24.16
CA HIS A 275 0.67 0.46 -24.86
C HIS A 275 0.40 -1.05 -24.79
N HIS A 276 -0.36 -1.50 -23.80
CA HIS A 276 -0.60 -2.93 -23.55
C HIS A 276 -2.07 -3.32 -23.61
N GLY A 277 -2.97 -2.38 -23.92
CA GLY A 277 -4.42 -2.62 -23.95
C GLY A 277 -4.94 -3.21 -22.64
N GLN A 278 -4.32 -2.84 -21.52
CA GLN A 278 -4.79 -3.20 -20.18
C GLN A 278 -5.64 -2.04 -19.67
N ARG A 279 -6.95 -2.28 -19.59
CA ARG A 279 -7.90 -1.40 -18.92
C ARG A 279 -8.16 -1.94 -17.52
N ILE A 280 -8.03 -1.09 -16.51
CA ILE A 280 -8.45 -1.38 -15.15
C ILE A 280 -9.61 -0.46 -14.79
N GLN A 281 -10.53 -0.96 -13.98
CA GLN A 281 -11.68 -0.20 -13.52
C GLN A 281 -11.73 -0.24 -11.99
N PHE A 282 -11.80 0.94 -11.39
CA PHE A 282 -11.95 1.13 -9.96
C PHE A 282 -13.36 1.65 -9.69
N LYS A 283 -14.22 0.75 -9.21
CA LYS A 283 -15.65 1.00 -9.00
C LYS A 283 -15.89 1.84 -7.75
N LEU A 284 -16.99 2.59 -7.73
CA LEU A 284 -17.40 3.44 -6.61
C LEU A 284 -17.36 2.71 -5.25
N ALA A 285 -17.96 1.52 -5.19
CA ALA A 285 -18.00 0.69 -3.97
C ALA A 285 -16.61 0.40 -3.38
N GLN A 286 -15.56 0.39 -4.21
CA GLN A 286 -14.21 0.01 -3.80
C GLN A 286 -13.44 1.15 -3.11
N PHE A 287 -13.88 2.40 -3.21
CA PHE A 287 -13.24 3.52 -2.52
C PHE A 287 -14.16 4.25 -1.55
N ILE A 288 -15.17 3.61 -0.99
CA ILE A 288 -16.01 4.21 0.07
C ILE A 288 -15.68 3.59 1.44
N ILE A 289 -15.72 4.43 2.48
CA ILE A 289 -15.78 4.00 3.89
C ILE A 289 -17.05 4.55 4.53
N ALA A 290 -17.80 3.67 5.18
CA ALA A 290 -18.96 4.02 5.98
C ALA A 290 -18.58 4.27 7.44
N GLU A 291 -19.04 5.39 7.99
CA GLU A 291 -18.94 5.79 9.39
C GLU A 291 -20.36 6.17 9.88
N GLY A 292 -21.14 5.17 10.28
CA GLY A 292 -22.56 5.36 10.57
C GLY A 292 -23.37 5.57 9.28
N ASP A 293 -24.18 6.64 9.21
CA ASP A 293 -24.91 7.02 7.99
C ASP A 293 -24.08 7.90 7.05
N ILE A 294 -22.83 8.23 7.39
CA ILE A 294 -21.96 9.04 6.54
C ILE A 294 -20.95 8.15 5.83
N CYS A 295 -20.91 8.28 4.51
CA CYS A 295 -19.95 7.60 3.65
C CYS A 295 -18.94 8.62 3.12
N THR A 296 -17.66 8.31 3.26
CA THR A 296 -16.54 9.11 2.77
C THR A 296 -15.92 8.42 1.56
N LEU A 297 -15.75 9.15 0.47
CA LEU A 297 -15.01 8.67 -0.70
C LEU A 297 -13.51 8.83 -0.39
N LEU A 298 -12.75 7.76 -0.59
CA LEU A 298 -11.29 7.67 -0.44
C LEU A 298 -10.58 8.24 -1.67
N ILE A 299 -11.06 9.39 -2.13
CA ILE A 299 -10.47 10.17 -3.21
C ILE A 299 -10.31 11.61 -2.72
N GLY A 300 -9.19 12.22 -3.05
CA GLY A 300 -8.85 13.55 -2.59
C GLY A 300 -8.08 14.32 -3.63
N LYS A 301 -7.77 15.56 -3.32
CA LYS A 301 -6.85 16.38 -4.12
C LYS A 301 -5.43 15.85 -3.96
N SER A 302 -4.74 15.51 -5.05
CA SER A 302 -3.32 15.15 -4.98
C SER A 302 -2.45 16.37 -4.64
N THR A 303 -1.28 16.14 -4.05
CA THR A 303 -0.25 17.17 -3.80
C THR A 303 0.79 17.23 -4.92
N GLY A 304 0.69 16.34 -5.91
CA GLY A 304 1.64 16.20 -7.01
C GLY A 304 1.42 17.21 -8.13
N GLU A 305 1.94 16.88 -9.30
CA GLU A 305 1.85 17.71 -10.51
C GLU A 305 0.40 17.82 -11.02
N SER A 306 0.17 18.81 -11.89
CA SER A 306 -1.18 19.13 -12.38
C SER A 306 -1.84 18.06 -13.27
N ASN A 307 -1.10 17.03 -13.68
CA ASN A 307 -1.54 15.88 -14.48
C ASN A 307 -1.23 14.53 -13.80
N GLU A 308 -0.82 14.53 -12.52
CA GLU A 308 -0.47 13.30 -11.80
C GLU A 308 -1.63 12.82 -10.92
N TRP A 309 -2.08 11.61 -11.23
CA TRP A 309 -3.02 10.83 -10.43
C TRP A 309 -2.24 9.92 -9.49
N VAL A 310 -2.68 9.88 -8.24
CA VAL A 310 -2.02 9.09 -7.20
C VAL A 310 -2.93 7.92 -6.82
N LEU A 311 -2.44 6.70 -6.98
CA LEU A 311 -3.11 5.50 -6.49
C LEU A 311 -2.65 5.23 -5.05
N GLY A 312 -3.53 5.54 -4.10
CA GLY A 312 -3.33 5.28 -2.68
C GLY A 312 -3.57 3.81 -2.31
N SER A 313 -3.45 3.47 -1.03
CA SER A 313 -3.75 2.13 -0.51
C SER A 313 -5.25 1.77 -0.60
N SER A 314 -6.16 2.73 -0.78
CA SER A 314 -7.56 2.45 -1.13
C SER A 314 -7.70 1.66 -2.42
N PHE A 315 -6.79 1.86 -3.39
CA PHE A 315 -6.75 1.11 -4.65
C PHE A 315 -6.59 -0.40 -4.43
N LEU A 316 -5.96 -0.80 -3.31
CA LEU A 316 -5.76 -2.21 -2.97
C LEU A 316 -7.07 -2.96 -2.71
N ARG A 317 -8.17 -2.23 -2.50
CA ARG A 317 -9.52 -2.81 -2.38
C ARG A 317 -10.04 -3.39 -3.69
N ALA A 318 -9.46 -3.02 -4.83
CA ALA A 318 -9.88 -3.50 -6.13
C ALA A 318 -8.81 -4.34 -6.83
N TYR A 319 -7.54 -4.06 -6.54
CA TYR A 319 -6.43 -4.73 -7.18
C TYR A 319 -5.34 -5.05 -6.16
N ASN A 320 -4.85 -6.27 -6.19
CA ASN A 320 -3.57 -6.59 -5.60
C ASN A 320 -2.46 -6.08 -6.53
N VAL A 321 -1.41 -5.50 -5.95
CA VAL A 321 -0.32 -4.85 -6.69
C VAL A 321 1.00 -5.53 -6.34
N THR A 322 1.64 -6.20 -7.29
CA THR A 322 3.04 -6.65 -7.13
C THR A 322 3.97 -5.63 -7.76
N ILE A 323 5.02 -5.25 -7.04
CA ILE A 323 6.05 -4.32 -7.47
C ILE A 323 7.39 -5.06 -7.43
N ASP A 324 8.06 -5.14 -8.56
CA ASP A 324 9.48 -5.53 -8.65
C ASP A 324 10.31 -4.26 -8.75
N THR A 325 11.16 -4.02 -7.76
CA THR A 325 12.04 -2.84 -7.71
C THR A 325 13.47 -3.17 -8.14
N GLY A 326 13.66 -4.17 -9.01
CA GLY A 326 14.93 -4.44 -9.68
C GLY A 326 15.42 -3.27 -10.56
N GLU A 327 16.36 -3.54 -11.48
CA GLU A 327 16.94 -2.51 -12.35
C GLU A 327 15.87 -1.72 -13.13
N VAL A 328 14.84 -2.42 -13.60
CA VAL A 328 13.66 -1.82 -14.21
C VAL A 328 12.48 -2.08 -13.29
N LYS A 329 11.90 -1.00 -12.75
CA LYS A 329 10.72 -1.10 -11.88
C LYS A 329 9.52 -1.59 -12.70
N THR A 330 8.95 -2.73 -12.31
CA THR A 330 7.76 -3.30 -12.95
C THR A 330 6.62 -3.53 -11.96
N TYR A 331 5.42 -3.63 -12.49
CA TYR A 331 4.18 -3.72 -11.74
C TYR A 331 3.29 -4.82 -12.31
N LYS A 332 2.57 -5.52 -11.44
CA LYS A 332 1.51 -6.47 -11.79
C LYS A 332 0.25 -6.07 -11.04
N LEU A 333 -0.86 -5.97 -11.76
CA LEU A 333 -2.15 -5.62 -11.20
C LEU A 333 -3.10 -6.81 -11.41
N VAL A 334 -3.61 -7.37 -10.32
CA VAL A 334 -4.57 -8.48 -10.33
C VAL A 334 -5.81 -8.05 -9.60
N ALA A 335 -6.97 -8.12 -10.26
CA ALA A 335 -8.23 -7.75 -9.64
C ALA A 335 -8.49 -8.61 -8.39
N THR A 336 -8.93 -7.98 -7.31
CA THR A 336 -9.41 -8.65 -6.11
C THR A 336 -10.78 -9.25 -6.41
N ASN A 337 -11.05 -10.47 -5.94
CA ASN A 337 -12.37 -11.07 -6.11
C ASN A 337 -13.41 -10.22 -5.36
N GLU A 338 -14.53 -9.88 -6.01
CA GLU A 338 -15.57 -9.04 -5.38
C GLU A 338 -16.18 -9.67 -4.13
N GLU A 339 -16.18 -11.00 -4.03
CA GLU A 339 -16.63 -11.75 -2.85
C GLU A 339 -15.78 -11.46 -1.60
N ASP A 340 -14.52 -11.03 -1.78
CA ASP A 340 -13.63 -10.69 -0.67
C ASP A 340 -13.90 -9.28 -0.10
N LEU A 341 -14.86 -8.53 -0.64
CA LEU A 341 -15.10 -7.13 -0.26
C LEU A 341 -16.43 -6.89 0.47
N LEU A 342 -17.47 -7.69 0.21
CA LEU A 342 -18.85 -7.53 0.72
C LEU A 342 -19.13 -8.35 1.96
#